data_AF-A0A4Y2WH32-F1
#
_entry.id   AF-A0A4Y2WH32-F1
#
_cell.length_a   1.000
_cell.length_b   1.000
_cell.length_c   1.000
_cell.angle_alpha   90.00
_cell.angle_beta   90.00
_cell.angle_gamma   90.00
#
_symmetry.space_group_name_H-M   'P 1'
#
loop_
_entity.id
_entity.type
_entity.pdbx_description
1 polymer ?
#
loop_
_entity_poly.entity_id
_entity_poly.type
_entity_poly.pdbx_seq_one_letter_code
_entity_poly.pdbx_strand_id
1 'polypeptide(L)'
;MELSRRFAASREPSFADPRNFAIPKQAFGAKFSLQVPKSLQRFVGDEVPHPGIDSSPVAPHFRFYRYYQWVYFMFFLQAILFYIPRWLWKTWEGRKMETLTSAFDNILVSERDKKKKLECLVKYIVKTWKMHNWYAAKYMVCEFLALANVVGQLFILHRFFDGEFLRFGVDVVRYAVSFKYSAASNATGHNRMDPKIMLFPHVTKCIFRKYGKGSNIETHDALCVMTINIINEKFYIFLWF
;
A
#
# COMPACT_ATOMS: atom_id res chain seq x y z
N MET A 1 -56.57 36.14 -20.82
CA MET A 1 -55.74 35.60 -21.92
C MET A 1 -54.32 36.07 -21.67
N GLU A 2 -53.48 35.13 -21.27
CA GLU A 2 -52.01 35.15 -21.16
C GLU A 2 -51.30 36.17 -20.25
N LEU A 3 -51.06 35.70 -19.01
CA LEU A 3 -49.76 35.81 -18.34
C LEU A 3 -48.68 35.07 -19.15
N SER A 4 -47.45 35.59 -19.19
CA SER A 4 -46.23 34.91 -18.67
C SER A 4 -44.91 35.39 -19.32
N ARG A 5 -44.11 36.07 -18.50
CA ARG A 5 -42.67 35.87 -18.26
C ARG A 5 -41.73 35.62 -19.46
N ARG A 6 -40.88 36.62 -19.73
CA ARG A 6 -39.52 36.41 -20.24
C ARG A 6 -38.63 35.93 -19.09
N PHE A 7 -38.38 34.63 -19.00
CA PHE A 7 -37.28 34.06 -18.21
C PHE A 7 -36.16 33.61 -19.14
N ALA A 8 -34.94 34.01 -18.79
CA ALA A 8 -33.71 33.64 -19.45
C ALA A 8 -33.57 32.10 -19.50
N ALA A 9 -33.38 31.56 -20.70
CA ALA A 9 -33.00 30.17 -20.90
C ALA A 9 -31.54 29.99 -20.47
N SER A 10 -31.37 29.51 -19.24
CA SER A 10 -30.12 28.95 -18.72
C SER A 10 -29.69 27.77 -19.59
N ARG A 11 -28.54 27.91 -20.24
CA ARG A 11 -27.85 26.90 -21.03
C ARG A 11 -27.38 25.79 -20.07
N GLU A 12 -27.96 24.59 -20.18
CA GLU A 12 -27.50 23.40 -19.46
C GLU A 12 -26.01 23.12 -19.77
N PRO A 13 -25.14 22.87 -18.79
CA PRO A 13 -23.81 22.36 -19.05
C PRO A 13 -23.94 20.87 -19.40
N SER A 14 -23.70 20.55 -20.67
CA SER A 14 -23.59 19.19 -21.17
C SER A 14 -22.48 18.45 -20.40
N PHE A 15 -22.89 17.57 -19.50
CA PHE A 15 -22.02 16.62 -18.81
C PHE A 15 -21.45 15.68 -19.89
N ALA A 16 -20.15 15.81 -20.18
CA ALA A 16 -19.49 14.99 -21.19
C ALA A 16 -19.51 13.51 -20.77
N ASP A 17 -19.86 12.60 -21.70
CA ASP A 17 -19.84 11.15 -21.51
C ASP A 17 -18.43 10.71 -21.05
N PRO A 18 -18.29 10.04 -19.88
CA PRO A 18 -17.00 9.64 -19.33
C PRO A 18 -16.24 8.63 -20.21
N ARG A 19 -16.88 8.05 -21.24
CA ARG A 19 -16.22 7.11 -22.16
C ARG A 19 -15.43 7.77 -23.29
N ASN A 20 -15.58 9.08 -23.51
CA ASN A 20 -14.97 9.79 -24.64
C ASN A 20 -14.03 10.93 -24.21
N PHE A 21 -13.35 10.82 -23.06
CA PHE A 21 -12.33 11.79 -22.67
C PHE A 21 -11.00 11.54 -23.43
N ALA A 22 -10.94 11.99 -24.69
CA ALA A 22 -9.70 12.05 -25.44
C ALA A 22 -8.84 13.19 -24.85
N ILE A 23 -7.73 12.86 -24.19
CA ILE A 23 -6.75 13.85 -23.72
C ILE A 23 -6.29 14.66 -24.95
N PRO A 24 -6.53 15.98 -25.00
CA PRO A 24 -6.16 16.77 -26.18
C PRO A 24 -4.64 16.71 -26.37
N LYS A 25 -4.19 16.45 -27.62
CA LYS A 25 -2.78 16.26 -28.02
C LYS A 25 -1.80 17.40 -27.63
N GLN A 26 -2.31 18.50 -27.05
CA GLN A 26 -1.57 19.70 -26.61
C GLN A 26 -1.56 19.87 -25.08
N ALA A 27 -2.10 18.92 -24.31
CA ALA A 27 -2.05 18.95 -22.86
C ALA A 27 -0.64 18.56 -22.39
N PHE A 28 0.03 19.48 -21.67
CA PHE A 28 1.35 19.20 -21.11
C PHE A 28 1.18 18.72 -19.66
N GLY A 29 1.21 17.39 -19.46
CA GLY A 29 1.34 16.69 -18.18
C GLY A 29 0.31 17.06 -17.08
N ALA A 30 -0.55 16.10 -16.70
CA ALA A 30 -1.27 16.17 -15.43
C ALA A 30 -0.24 16.12 -14.28
N LYS A 31 0.04 17.27 -13.64
CA LYS A 31 1.15 17.33 -12.67
C LYS A 31 0.76 17.02 -11.23
N PHE A 32 -0.53 16.91 -10.90
CA PHE A 32 -0.94 16.79 -9.50
C PHE A 32 -2.21 15.96 -9.34
N SER A 33 -2.13 14.88 -8.56
CA SER A 33 -3.27 14.16 -7.99
C SER A 33 -3.61 14.79 -6.66
N LEU A 34 -4.68 15.58 -6.63
CA LEU A 34 -5.13 16.28 -5.43
C LEU A 34 -6.39 15.63 -4.86
N GLN A 35 -6.45 15.56 -3.53
CA GLN A 35 -7.68 15.28 -2.78
C GLN A 35 -7.89 16.38 -1.74
N VAL A 36 -9.14 16.76 -1.51
CA VAL A 36 -9.54 17.69 -0.46
C VAL A 36 -10.16 16.85 0.67
N PRO A 37 -9.47 16.63 1.80
CA PRO A 37 -9.97 15.75 2.87
C PRO A 37 -11.32 16.20 3.44
N LYS A 38 -11.58 17.51 3.47
CA LYS A 38 -12.85 18.09 3.95
C LYS A 38 -14.05 17.79 3.05
N SER A 39 -13.84 17.49 1.76
CA SER A 39 -14.94 17.19 0.83
C SER A 39 -15.23 15.69 0.72
N LEU A 40 -14.57 14.85 1.54
CA LEU A 40 -14.82 13.42 1.54
C LEU A 40 -16.23 13.10 2.09
N GLN A 41 -16.70 13.87 3.07
CA GLN A 41 -17.99 13.67 3.76
C GLN A 41 -19.18 14.39 3.11
N ARG A 42 -18.99 15.06 1.96
CA ARG A 42 -20.04 15.83 1.28
C ARG A 42 -20.91 14.94 0.38
N PHE A 43 -22.15 15.37 0.15
CA PHE A 43 -23.10 14.63 -0.68
C PHE A 43 -22.72 14.67 -2.16
N VAL A 44 -22.59 13.50 -2.77
CA VAL A 44 -22.25 13.32 -4.18
C VAL A 44 -23.45 13.64 -5.05
N GLY A 45 -23.28 14.47 -6.09
CA GLY A 45 -24.34 14.86 -7.02
C GLY A 45 -24.99 16.21 -6.70
N ASP A 46 -25.08 16.58 -5.42
CA ASP A 46 -25.59 17.89 -4.99
C ASP A 46 -24.45 18.87 -4.66
N GLU A 47 -23.52 18.48 -3.77
CA GLU A 47 -22.47 19.38 -3.27
C GLU A 47 -21.10 19.15 -3.92
N VAL A 48 -20.81 17.91 -4.35
CA VAL A 48 -19.54 17.53 -4.96
C VAL A 48 -19.71 16.52 -6.10
N PRO A 49 -18.86 16.56 -7.14
CA PRO A 49 -18.90 15.59 -8.24
C PRO A 49 -18.42 14.19 -7.83
N HIS A 50 -17.56 14.09 -6.81
CA HIS A 50 -17.04 12.83 -6.26
C HIS A 50 -16.49 13.07 -4.85
N PRO A 51 -16.54 12.07 -3.93
CA PRO A 51 -15.95 12.22 -2.60
C PRO A 51 -14.48 12.64 -2.66
N GLY A 52 -14.12 13.67 -1.90
CA GLY A 52 -12.75 14.19 -1.82
C GLY A 52 -12.35 15.12 -2.98
N ILE A 53 -13.29 15.50 -3.85
CA ILE A 53 -13.06 16.40 -4.98
C ILE A 53 -14.04 17.58 -4.88
N ASP A 54 -13.52 18.79 -4.88
CA ASP A 54 -14.31 20.02 -4.77
C ASP A 54 -13.88 21.04 -5.84
N SER A 55 -14.83 21.90 -6.22
CA SER A 55 -14.66 23.00 -7.17
C SER A 55 -14.03 24.24 -6.53
N SER A 56 -13.81 24.24 -5.21
CA SER A 56 -13.21 25.36 -4.49
C SER A 56 -11.82 25.72 -5.05
N PRO A 57 -11.59 26.97 -5.53
CA PRO A 57 -10.33 27.40 -6.11
C PRO A 57 -9.20 27.51 -5.09
N VAL A 58 -9.52 27.54 -3.79
CA VAL A 58 -8.56 27.71 -2.70
C VAL A 58 -8.99 26.85 -1.51
N ALA A 59 -8.81 25.54 -1.61
CA ALA A 59 -8.81 24.70 -0.41
C ALA A 59 -7.41 24.79 0.22
N PRO A 60 -7.24 25.28 1.47
CA PRO A 60 -5.92 25.40 2.11
C PRO A 60 -5.24 24.06 2.41
N HIS A 61 -5.89 22.92 2.15
CA HIS A 61 -5.40 21.58 2.50
C HIS A 61 -5.59 20.58 1.36
N PHE A 62 -4.95 20.81 0.21
CA PHE A 62 -4.83 19.74 -0.79
C PHE A 62 -3.82 18.71 -0.32
N ARG A 63 -4.22 17.43 -0.32
CA ARG A 63 -3.29 16.30 -0.15
C ARG A 63 -2.80 15.86 -1.53
N PHE A 64 -1.48 15.85 -1.72
CA PHE A 64 -0.83 15.44 -2.96
C PHE A 64 -0.34 14.00 -2.88
N TYR A 65 -0.72 13.16 -3.83
CA TYR A 65 -0.38 11.75 -3.82
C TYR A 65 0.80 11.46 -4.76
N ARG A 66 2.03 11.76 -4.28
CA ARG A 66 3.28 11.56 -5.06
C ARG A 66 4.00 10.23 -4.77
N TYR A 67 3.58 9.50 -3.74
CA TYR A 67 4.23 8.28 -3.30
C TYR A 67 4.11 7.13 -4.33
N TYR A 68 3.09 7.11 -5.18
CA TYR A 68 2.87 6.04 -6.17
C TYR A 68 4.05 5.77 -7.08
N GLN A 69 4.82 6.81 -7.42
CA GLN A 69 6.01 6.67 -8.26
C GLN A 69 7.12 5.87 -7.56
N TRP A 70 7.12 5.87 -6.22
CA TRP A 70 8.16 5.29 -5.39
C TRP A 70 7.77 3.94 -4.77
N VAL A 71 6.50 3.53 -4.89
CA VAL A 71 5.99 2.27 -4.31
C VAL A 71 6.81 1.05 -4.74
N TYR A 72 7.13 0.93 -6.03
CA TYR A 72 7.91 -0.20 -6.53
C TYR A 72 9.34 -0.22 -6.00
N PHE A 73 9.99 0.95 -5.89
CA PHE A 73 11.32 1.06 -5.31
C PHE A 73 11.31 0.72 -3.82
N MET A 74 10.25 1.11 -3.10
CA MET A 74 10.05 0.71 -1.72
C MET A 74 9.94 -0.81 -1.62
N PHE A 75 9.04 -1.46 -2.36
CA PHE A 75 8.92 -2.93 -2.30
C PHE A 75 10.22 -3.67 -2.59
N PHE A 76 11.01 -3.17 -3.56
CA PHE A 76 12.33 -3.73 -3.85
C PHE A 76 13.28 -3.60 -2.65
N LEU A 77 13.36 -2.41 -2.04
CA LEU A 77 14.16 -2.19 -0.83
C LEU A 77 13.68 -3.06 0.33
N GLN A 78 12.37 -3.21 0.52
CA GLN A 78 11.79 -4.04 1.57
C GLN A 78 12.17 -5.50 1.38
N ALA A 79 12.07 -6.03 0.16
CA ALA A 79 12.45 -7.41 -0.17
C ALA A 79 13.93 -7.67 0.13
N ILE A 80 14.82 -6.74 -0.23
CA ILE A 80 16.26 -6.85 0.08
C ILE A 80 16.46 -6.87 1.59
N LEU A 81 15.89 -5.91 2.32
CA LEU A 81 16.04 -5.81 3.76
C LEU A 81 15.49 -7.07 4.48
N PHE A 82 14.38 -7.66 4.03
CA PHE A 82 13.89 -8.94 4.56
C PHE A 82 14.81 -10.13 4.28
N TYR A 83 15.62 -10.07 3.22
CA TYR A 83 16.59 -11.11 2.91
C TYR A 83 17.84 -11.05 3.81
N ILE A 84 18.22 -9.87 4.30
CA ILE A 84 19.46 -9.65 5.05
C ILE A 84 19.61 -10.56 6.27
N PRO A 85 18.62 -10.69 7.19
CA PRO A 85 18.79 -11.55 8.37
C PRO A 85 19.06 -13.01 7.99
N ARG A 86 18.34 -13.53 6.99
CA ARG A 86 18.52 -14.92 6.50
C ARG A 86 19.90 -15.11 5.85
N TRP A 87 20.34 -14.16 5.05
CA TRP A 87 21.66 -14.21 4.43
C TRP A 87 22.78 -14.16 5.46
N LEU A 88 22.64 -13.29 6.46
CA LEU A 88 23.58 -13.16 7.57
C LEU A 88 23.67 -14.47 8.37
N TRP A 89 22.53 -15.08 8.72
CA TRP A 89 22.49 -16.37 9.38
C TRP A 89 23.22 -17.46 8.59
N LYS A 90 22.89 -17.63 7.31
CA LYS A 90 23.52 -18.64 6.45
C LYS A 90 25.03 -18.46 6.37
N THR A 91 25.50 -17.21 6.33
CA THR A 91 26.93 -16.89 6.27
C THR A 91 27.63 -17.18 7.60
N TRP A 92 26.99 -16.87 8.74
CA TRP A 92 27.55 -17.11 10.07
C TRP A 92 27.51 -18.57 10.53
N GLU A 93 26.49 -19.31 10.12
CA GLU A 93 26.30 -20.72 10.44
C GLU A 93 27.29 -21.63 9.69
N GLY A 94 27.63 -21.29 8.44
CA GLY A 94 28.57 -22.04 7.63
C GLY A 94 28.07 -23.43 7.21
N ARG A 95 26.76 -23.57 6.93
CA ARG A 95 26.09 -24.80 6.42
C ARG A 95 26.23 -26.05 7.30
N LYS A 96 26.53 -25.88 8.60
CA LYS A 96 26.65 -27.00 9.54
C LYS A 96 25.34 -27.78 9.66
N MET A 97 24.22 -27.09 9.88
CA MET A 97 22.90 -27.73 9.98
C MET A 97 22.47 -28.43 8.69
N GLU A 98 22.75 -27.83 7.53
CA GLU A 98 22.46 -28.46 6.22
C GLU A 98 23.26 -29.77 6.01
N THR A 99 24.52 -29.78 6.45
CA THR A 99 25.38 -30.98 6.40
C THR A 99 24.88 -32.06 7.36
N LEU A 100 24.43 -31.66 8.56
CA LEU A 100 23.78 -32.53 9.54
C LEU A 100 22.49 -33.15 8.96
N THR A 101 21.57 -32.36 8.42
CA THR A 101 20.30 -32.84 7.88
C THR A 101 20.50 -33.73 6.64
N SER A 102 21.39 -33.35 5.72
CA SER A 102 21.72 -34.16 4.53
C SER A 102 22.35 -35.52 4.88
N ALA A 103 23.00 -35.64 6.04
CA ALA A 103 23.53 -36.92 6.52
C ALA A 103 22.39 -37.90 6.87
N PHE A 104 21.21 -37.39 7.22
CA PHE A 104 20.02 -38.17 7.58
C PHE A 104 19.02 -38.37 6.41
N ASP A 105 18.93 -37.43 5.47
CA ASP A 105 17.95 -37.47 4.37
C ASP A 105 18.15 -38.63 3.38
N ASN A 106 19.30 -39.32 3.45
CA ASN A 106 19.58 -40.46 2.59
C ASN A 106 19.01 -41.77 3.18
N ILE A 107 17.69 -41.97 3.00
CA ILE A 107 16.94 -43.19 3.40
C ILE A 107 17.47 -44.46 2.71
N LEU A 108 18.14 -44.34 1.56
CA LEU A 108 18.65 -45.45 0.72
C LEU A 108 20.06 -45.94 1.07
N VAL A 109 20.72 -45.38 2.08
CA VAL A 109 22.09 -45.75 2.45
C VAL A 109 22.10 -47.06 3.26
N SER A 110 23.09 -47.93 2.99
CA SER A 110 23.28 -49.20 3.69
C SER A 110 23.33 -49.01 5.23
N GLU A 111 22.69 -49.91 5.99
CA GLU A 111 22.65 -49.87 7.47
C GLU A 111 24.04 -49.71 8.13
N ARG A 112 25.10 -50.21 7.46
CA ARG A 112 26.50 -50.05 7.92
C ARG A 112 27.01 -48.61 7.84
N ASP A 113 26.65 -47.89 6.78
CA ASP A 113 27.06 -46.50 6.58
C ASP A 113 26.26 -45.54 7.45
N LYS A 114 24.99 -45.87 7.75
CA LYS A 114 24.19 -45.15 8.75
C LYS A 114 24.84 -45.17 10.12
N LYS A 115 25.27 -46.36 10.61
CA LYS A 115 25.98 -46.49 11.90
C LYS A 115 27.25 -45.66 11.96
N LYS A 116 28.09 -45.70 10.90
CA LYS A 116 29.32 -44.89 10.85
C LYS A 116 29.06 -43.38 10.84
N LYS A 117 28.06 -42.91 10.08
CA LYS A 117 27.65 -41.49 10.07
C LYS A 117 27.10 -41.07 11.43
N LEU A 118 26.28 -41.91 12.05
CA LEU A 118 25.72 -41.67 13.39
C LEU A 118 26.83 -41.59 14.46
N GLU A 119 27.80 -42.51 14.45
CA GLU A 119 28.95 -42.48 15.38
C GLU A 119 29.81 -41.23 15.19
N CYS A 120 30.07 -40.83 13.95
CA CYS A 120 30.79 -39.59 13.63
C CYS A 120 30.04 -38.37 14.15
N LEU A 121 28.70 -38.36 14.03
CA LEU A 121 27.85 -37.28 14.51
C LEU A 121 27.80 -37.21 16.03
N VAL A 122 27.63 -38.34 16.71
CA VAL A 122 27.66 -38.41 18.19
C VAL A 122 29.01 -37.94 18.70
N LYS A 123 30.12 -38.34 18.07
CA LYS A 123 31.46 -37.80 18.37
C LYS A 123 31.54 -36.30 18.17
N TYR A 124 30.97 -35.77 17.08
CA TYR A 124 30.95 -34.33 16.81
C TYR A 124 30.17 -33.56 17.87
N ILE A 125 28.98 -34.04 18.26
CA ILE A 125 28.12 -33.41 19.27
C ILE A 125 28.80 -33.44 20.65
N VAL A 126 29.32 -34.59 21.07
CA VAL A 126 30.00 -34.75 22.36
C VAL A 126 31.26 -33.87 22.44
N LYS A 127 32.03 -33.77 21.34
CA LYS A 127 33.22 -32.90 21.27
C LYS A 127 32.88 -31.41 21.27
N THR A 128 31.73 -31.02 20.74
CA THR A 128 31.33 -29.62 20.55
C THR A 128 30.43 -29.09 21.67
N TRP A 129 29.99 -29.95 22.59
CA TRP A 129 28.91 -29.71 23.56
C TRP A 129 29.03 -28.41 24.39
N LYS A 130 30.25 -27.92 24.68
CA LYS A 130 30.48 -26.66 25.42
C LYS A 130 30.78 -25.42 24.55
N MET A 131 30.96 -25.56 23.24
CA MET A 131 31.17 -24.43 22.32
C MET A 131 29.87 -23.84 21.76
N HIS A 132 28.71 -24.44 22.08
CA HIS A 132 27.41 -24.01 21.57
C HIS A 132 26.92 -22.67 22.12
N ASN A 133 27.50 -22.14 23.22
CA ASN A 133 27.11 -20.82 23.76
C ASN A 133 27.30 -19.70 22.74
N TRP A 134 28.39 -19.74 21.96
CA TRP A 134 28.66 -18.73 20.93
C TRP A 134 27.78 -18.92 19.68
N TYR A 135 27.48 -20.17 19.32
CA TYR A 135 26.54 -20.48 18.23
C TYR A 135 25.12 -20.05 18.58
N ALA A 136 24.66 -20.34 19.81
CA ALA A 136 23.37 -19.92 20.33
C ALA A 136 23.29 -18.38 20.44
N ALA A 137 24.34 -17.71 20.88
CA ALA A 137 24.39 -16.24 20.89
C ALA A 137 24.23 -15.64 19.48
N LYS A 138 24.92 -16.19 18.48
CA LYS A 138 24.77 -15.78 17.07
C LYS A 138 23.34 -16.00 16.56
N TYR A 139 22.72 -17.12 16.93
CA TYR A 139 21.33 -17.42 16.57
C TYR A 139 20.36 -16.40 17.19
N MET A 140 20.49 -16.16 18.50
CA MET A 140 19.68 -15.16 19.21
C MET A 140 19.83 -13.75 18.64
N VAL A 141 21.06 -13.35 18.28
CA VAL A 141 21.30 -12.06 17.62
C VAL A 141 20.61 -12.00 16.26
N CYS A 142 20.63 -13.09 15.50
CA CYS A 142 19.99 -13.12 14.19
C CYS A 142 18.46 -13.10 14.27
N GLU A 143 17.87 -13.78 15.26
CA GLU A 143 16.44 -13.72 15.55
C GLU A 143 16.03 -12.31 16.00
N PHE A 144 16.81 -11.69 16.90
CA PHE A 144 16.58 -10.31 17.30
C PHE A 144 16.68 -9.35 16.10
N LEU A 145 17.67 -9.54 15.22
CA LEU A 145 17.82 -8.72 14.02
C LEU A 145 16.65 -8.93 13.05
N ALA A 146 16.12 -10.15 12.93
CA ALA A 146 14.93 -10.42 12.12
C ALA A 146 13.69 -9.71 12.70
N LEU A 147 13.49 -9.75 14.02
CA LEU A 147 12.42 -9.03 14.70
C LEU A 147 12.57 -7.51 14.53
N ALA A 148 13.77 -6.97 14.76
CA ALA A 148 14.09 -5.56 14.57
C ALA A 148 13.86 -5.13 13.12
N ASN A 149 14.16 -5.99 12.15
CA ASN A 149 13.90 -5.74 10.74
C ASN A 149 12.39 -5.65 10.46
N VAL A 150 11.56 -6.57 10.97
CA VAL A 150 10.09 -6.48 10.83
C VAL A 150 9.56 -5.16 11.40
N VAL A 151 10.01 -4.77 12.59
CA VAL A 151 9.63 -3.49 13.21
C VAL A 151 10.11 -2.30 12.37
N GLY A 152 11.35 -2.34 11.90
CA GLY A 152 11.93 -1.31 11.03
C GLY A 152 11.15 -1.13 9.72
N GLN A 153 10.73 -2.24 9.10
CA GLN A 153 9.90 -2.22 7.88
C GLN A 153 8.55 -1.56 8.11
N LEU A 154 7.94 -1.84 9.26
CA LEU A 154 6.69 -1.21 9.66
C LEU A 154 6.86 0.31 9.83
N PHE A 155 7.96 0.77 10.42
CA PHE A 155 8.28 2.19 10.54
C PHE A 155 8.61 2.86 9.21
N ILE A 156 9.31 2.17 8.30
CA ILE A 156 9.59 2.67 6.95
C ILE A 156 8.27 2.92 6.21
N LEU A 157 7.34 1.96 6.25
CA LEU A 157 6.00 2.13 5.66
C LEU A 157 5.21 3.26 6.33
N HIS A 158 5.28 3.36 7.66
CA HIS A 158 4.65 4.45 8.39
C HIS A 158 5.15 5.82 7.92
N ARG A 159 6.47 5.98 7.77
CA ARG A 159 7.07 7.23 7.28
C ARG A 159 6.78 7.51 5.81
N PHE A 160 6.63 6.46 4.99
CA PHE A 160 6.31 6.56 3.57
C PHE A 160 4.90 7.07 3.32
N PHE A 161 3.94 6.67 4.15
CA PHE A 161 2.52 7.09 4.07
C PHE A 161 2.19 8.31 4.94
N ASP A 162 3.17 9.18 5.20
CA ASP A 162 3.03 10.40 6.01
C ASP A 162 2.47 10.15 7.43
N GLY A 163 2.78 9.01 8.04
CA GLY A 163 2.41 8.71 9.43
C GLY A 163 1.02 8.10 9.64
N GLU A 164 0.31 7.73 8.57
CA GLU A 164 -1.06 7.19 8.70
C GLU A 164 -1.13 5.65 8.58
N PHE A 165 -0.06 4.96 8.18
CA PHE A 165 -0.09 3.51 7.91
C PHE A 165 -0.43 2.62 9.12
N LEU A 166 0.01 3.02 10.32
CA LEU A 166 -0.24 2.22 11.53
C LEU A 166 -1.71 2.27 11.94
N ARG A 167 -2.35 3.43 11.75
CA ARG A 167 -3.77 3.63 12.02
C ARG A 167 -4.64 2.99 10.95
N PHE A 168 -4.19 3.05 9.70
CA PHE A 168 -4.89 2.52 8.54
C PHE A 168 -5.45 1.11 8.75
N GLY A 169 -4.63 0.13 9.13
CA GLY A 169 -5.13 -1.24 9.27
C GLY A 169 -6.09 -1.43 10.44
N VAL A 170 -5.87 -0.76 11.57
CA VAL A 170 -6.83 -0.76 12.70
C VAL A 170 -8.17 -0.15 12.27
N ASP A 171 -8.14 0.93 11.50
CA ASP A 171 -9.34 1.60 11.00
C ASP A 171 -10.08 0.74 9.96
N VAL A 172 -9.36 0.01 9.12
CA VAL A 172 -9.93 -1.00 8.21
C VAL A 172 -10.62 -2.12 8.99
N VAL A 173 -10.01 -2.64 10.06
CA VAL A 173 -10.65 -3.65 10.94
C VAL A 173 -11.91 -3.10 11.59
N ARG A 174 -11.83 -1.92 12.21
CA ARG A 174 -12.98 -1.27 12.87
C ARG A 174 -14.13 -1.06 11.88
N TYR A 175 -13.81 -0.58 10.68
CA TYR A 175 -14.77 -0.41 9.61
C TYR A 175 -15.42 -1.75 9.23
N ALA A 176 -14.63 -2.80 8.98
CA ALA A 176 -15.13 -4.12 8.62
C ALA A 176 -16.02 -4.76 9.70
N VAL A 177 -15.63 -4.63 10.98
CA VAL A 177 -16.42 -5.10 12.12
C VAL A 177 -17.74 -4.31 12.24
N SER A 178 -17.69 -2.99 12.12
CA SER A 178 -18.88 -2.13 12.19
C SER A 178 -19.84 -2.37 11.02
N PHE A 179 -19.31 -2.66 9.83
CA PHE A 179 -20.08 -3.03 8.65
C PHE A 179 -20.81 -4.36 8.86
N LYS A 180 -20.12 -5.38 9.39
CA LYS A 180 -20.73 -6.68 9.71
C LYS A 180 -21.86 -6.56 10.74
N TYR A 181 -21.69 -5.73 11.77
CA TYR A 181 -22.73 -5.46 12.77
C TYR A 181 -23.92 -4.71 12.17
N SER A 182 -23.66 -3.69 11.34
CA SER A 182 -24.69 -2.90 10.67
C SER A 182 -25.36 -3.59 9.49
N ALA A 183 -24.82 -4.70 8.97
CA ALA A 183 -25.51 -5.56 8.02
C ALA A 183 -26.49 -6.52 8.74
N ALA A 184 -26.23 -6.82 10.02
CA ALA A 184 -27.11 -7.64 10.86
C ALA A 184 -28.27 -6.83 11.46
N SER A 185 -28.09 -5.52 11.68
CA SER A 185 -29.17 -4.58 12.04
C SER A 185 -29.61 -3.80 10.79
N ASN A 186 -30.90 -3.70 10.45
CA ASN A 186 -31.43 -2.85 9.35
C ASN A 186 -31.25 -1.33 9.58
N ALA A 187 -30.11 -0.89 10.10
CA ALA A 187 -29.75 0.50 10.31
C ALA A 187 -29.21 1.07 8.99
N THR A 188 -29.95 2.03 8.42
CA THR A 188 -29.62 2.78 7.20
C THR A 188 -28.40 3.69 7.43
N GLY A 189 -27.21 3.11 7.47
CA GLY A 189 -25.96 3.84 7.66
C GLY A 189 -25.46 4.48 6.38
N HIS A 190 -26.07 5.58 5.96
CA HIS A 190 -25.80 6.25 4.67
C HIS A 190 -24.59 7.20 4.67
N ASN A 191 -23.78 7.23 5.74
CA ASN A 191 -22.59 8.09 5.81
C ASN A 191 -21.36 7.33 6.34
N ARG A 192 -21.11 6.15 5.79
CA ARG A 192 -19.92 5.35 6.11
C ARG A 192 -18.86 5.56 5.05
N MET A 193 -17.85 6.36 5.38
CA MET A 193 -16.70 6.53 4.51
C MET A 193 -15.69 5.40 4.73
N ASP A 194 -15.29 4.75 3.64
CA ASP A 194 -14.21 3.79 3.65
C ASP A 194 -12.87 4.48 3.99
N PRO A 195 -12.16 4.09 5.06
CA PRO A 195 -10.85 4.66 5.41
C PRO A 195 -9.80 4.46 4.30
N LYS A 196 -10.05 3.49 3.41
CA LYS A 196 -9.24 3.17 2.23
C LYS A 196 -9.16 4.32 1.25
N ILE A 197 -10.24 5.08 1.04
CA ILE A 197 -10.31 6.15 0.03
C ILE A 197 -9.45 7.36 0.45
N MET A 198 -9.20 7.52 1.75
CA MET A 198 -8.38 8.61 2.27
C MET A 198 -6.87 8.36 2.05
N LEU A 199 -6.43 7.11 2.26
CA LEU A 199 -5.04 6.74 2.05
C LEU A 199 -4.76 6.39 0.58
N PHE A 200 -5.68 5.68 -0.06
CA PHE A 200 -5.59 5.16 -1.41
C PHE A 200 -6.81 5.58 -2.27
N PRO A 201 -6.87 6.83 -2.77
CA PRO A 201 -7.93 7.27 -3.69
C PRO A 201 -7.85 6.63 -5.08
N HIS A 202 -8.95 6.06 -5.56
CA HIS A 202 -9.06 5.58 -6.96
C HIS A 202 -9.34 6.70 -7.97
N VAL A 203 -9.90 7.82 -7.52
CA VAL A 203 -10.20 8.99 -8.35
C VAL A 203 -9.66 10.23 -7.64
N THR A 204 -8.95 11.08 -8.39
CA THR A 204 -8.35 12.32 -7.88
C THR A 204 -8.62 13.49 -8.82
N LYS A 205 -8.54 14.72 -8.31
CA LYS A 205 -8.58 15.92 -9.14
C LYS A 205 -7.21 16.11 -9.80
N CYS A 206 -7.20 16.32 -11.11
CA CYS A 206 -6.02 16.65 -11.89
C CYS A 206 -6.19 18.01 -12.55
N ILE A 207 -5.11 18.80 -12.55
CA ILE A 207 -5.07 20.09 -13.21
C ILE A 207 -4.25 19.93 -14.50
N PHE A 208 -4.90 20.10 -15.64
CA PHE A 208 -4.28 20.13 -16.95
C PHE A 208 -4.01 21.57 -17.37
N ARG A 209 -2.80 21.84 -17.88
CA ARG A 209 -2.44 23.13 -18.46
C ARG A 209 -2.30 22.98 -19.96
N LYS A 210 -2.95 23.85 -20.72
CA LYS A 210 -2.89 23.90 -22.18
C LYS A 210 -2.56 25.32 -22.62
N TYR A 211 -1.80 25.46 -23.70
CA TYR A 211 -1.61 26.75 -24.37
C TYR A 211 -2.80 27.03 -25.30
N GLY A 212 -3.47 28.16 -25.08
CA GLY A 212 -4.53 28.67 -25.94
C GLY A 212 -4.00 29.25 -27.26
N LYS A 213 -4.90 29.69 -28.15
CA LYS A 213 -4.58 30.25 -29.49
C LYS A 213 -3.73 31.54 -29.45
N GLY A 214 -3.46 32.09 -28.28
CA GLY A 214 -2.61 33.28 -28.06
C GLY A 214 -1.47 33.07 -27.06
N SER A 215 -0.97 31.83 -26.86
CA SER A 215 0.09 31.51 -25.89
C SER A 215 -0.29 31.71 -24.40
N ASN A 216 -1.53 32.10 -24.10
CA ASN A 216 -2.03 32.12 -22.73
C ASN A 216 -2.18 30.69 -22.19
N ILE A 217 -1.86 30.51 -20.90
CA ILE A 217 -1.97 29.23 -20.21
C ILE A 217 -3.41 29.10 -19.68
N GLU A 218 -4.17 28.17 -20.25
CA GLU A 218 -5.51 27.80 -19.81
C GLU A 218 -5.43 26.56 -18.92
N THR A 219 -6.05 26.62 -17.74
CA THR A 219 -6.13 25.50 -16.78
C THR A 219 -7.48 24.81 -16.86
N HIS A 220 -7.47 23.49 -17.03
CA HIS A 220 -8.67 22.65 -17.00
C HIS A 220 -8.57 21.64 -15.87
N ASP A 221 -9.58 21.62 -15.01
CA ASP A 221 -9.75 20.60 -13.98
C ASP A 221 -10.44 19.37 -14.57
N ALA A 222 -9.90 18.19 -14.31
CA ALA A 222 -10.48 16.92 -14.72
C ALA A 222 -10.34 15.86 -13.63
N LEU A 223 -11.18 14.84 -13.72
CA LEU A 223 -11.11 13.66 -12.88
C LEU A 223 -10.09 12.68 -13.46
N CYS A 224 -9.12 12.25 -12.64
CA CYS A 224 -8.14 11.24 -12.99
C CYS A 224 -8.42 9.94 -12.25
N VAL A 225 -8.49 8.84 -13.00
CA VAL A 225 -8.56 7.49 -12.43
C VAL A 225 -7.14 6.98 -12.17
N MET A 226 -6.86 6.59 -10.93
CA MET A 226 -5.58 6.05 -10.48
C MET A 226 -5.67 4.53 -10.35
N THR A 227 -5.59 3.84 -11.48
CA THR A 227 -5.68 2.37 -11.55
C THR A 227 -4.57 1.67 -10.76
N ILE A 228 -3.36 2.23 -10.70
CA ILE A 228 -2.26 1.66 -9.89
C ILE A 228 -2.63 1.52 -8.41
N ASN A 229 -3.53 2.39 -7.94
CA ASN A 229 -3.82 2.49 -6.53
C ASN A 229 -4.81 1.43 -6.04
N ILE A 230 -5.68 0.92 -6.92
CA ILE A 230 -6.57 -0.20 -6.57
C ILE A 230 -5.78 -1.45 -6.21
N ILE A 231 -4.65 -1.64 -6.88
CA ILE A 231 -3.74 -2.77 -6.65
C ILE A 231 -2.98 -2.53 -5.34
N ASN A 232 -2.43 -1.32 -5.15
CA ASN A 232 -1.71 -0.96 -3.92
C ASN A 232 -2.59 -1.09 -2.68
N GLU A 233 -3.85 -0.67 -2.72
CA GLU A 233 -4.81 -0.83 -1.62
C GLU A 233 -4.86 -2.30 -1.15
N LYS A 234 -4.95 -3.26 -2.07
CA LYS A 234 -5.04 -4.68 -1.72
C LYS A 234 -3.73 -5.22 -1.16
N PHE A 235 -2.60 -4.88 -1.79
CA PHE A 235 -1.29 -5.33 -1.31
C PHE A 235 -0.96 -4.79 0.08
N TYR A 236 -1.23 -3.51 0.35
CA TYR A 236 -0.94 -2.91 1.66
C TYR A 236 -1.91 -3.35 2.75
N ILE A 237 -3.16 -3.68 2.42
CA ILE A 237 -4.06 -4.37 3.35
C ILE A 237 -3.51 -5.76 3.70
N PHE A 238 -3.09 -6.54 2.69
CA PHE A 238 -2.54 -7.87 2.92
C PHE A 238 -1.24 -7.84 3.74
N LEU A 239 -0.35 -6.89 3.48
CA LEU A 239 0.91 -6.75 4.22
C LEU A 239 0.75 -6.28 5.67
N TRP A 240 -0.37 -5.62 6.00
CA TRP A 240 -0.59 -5.13 7.35
C TRP A 240 -1.06 -6.24 8.31
N PHE A 241 -1.79 -7.24 7.80
CA PHE A 241 -2.26 -8.41 8.55
C PHE A 241 -1.24 -9.55 8.55
#